data_AF-A0A1G1YQB0-F1
#
_entry.id   AF-A0A1G1YQB0-F1
#
_cell.length_a   1.000
_cell.length_b   1.000
_cell.length_c   1.000
_cell.angle_alpha   90.00
_cell.angle_beta   90.00
_cell.angle_gamma   90.00
#
_symmetry.space_group_name_H-M   'P 1'
#
loop_
_entity.id
_entity.type
_entity.pdbx_description
1 polymer ?
#
loop_
_entity_poly.entity_id
_entity_poly.type
_entity_poly.pdbx_seq_one_letter_code
_entity_poly.pdbx_strand_id
1 'polypeptide(L)'
;MKKIMMIVVPFSLLFVLLVSGCAAKEEQPVPFLNGLQTACPGCDANTDVSAQEQCVNPCMKACLDKNMGVTSYGKVREGTEMKCSCDCSSEATDDLAIAKATILQDLSLCEDVANSFKKNVCYIFVAREMKDESLCEKIELKQGDNSRDSCYIYVAREKVDKNICGKVITQSGSNSKDVCNLFLAQETGKAQWCEEIKVESGDNSQDTCYIFVALQNKDASLCEKINVANGGNSKDACYTLVANKLGDVSLCEKVQVDSGPANSKEACYLLYAIKTQDPSLCEKATTPELKAYCVQQIR
;
A
#
# COMPACT_ATOMS: atom_id res chain seq x y z
N MET A 1 -27.45 -7.89 -37.36
CA MET A 1 -27.44 -8.18 -35.90
C MET A 1 -26.57 -9.41 -35.66
N LYS A 2 -25.26 -9.22 -35.40
CA LYS A 2 -24.33 -10.31 -35.09
C LYS A 2 -24.11 -10.32 -33.58
N LYS A 3 -24.52 -11.41 -32.91
CA LYS A 3 -24.23 -11.67 -31.50
C LYS A 3 -22.75 -12.05 -31.37
N ILE A 4 -21.98 -11.30 -30.59
CA ILE A 4 -20.64 -11.69 -30.15
C ILE A 4 -20.79 -12.32 -28.77
N MET A 5 -20.39 -13.59 -28.68
CA MET A 5 -20.40 -14.42 -27.48
C MET A 5 -19.00 -14.30 -26.88
N MET A 6 -18.87 -13.67 -25.71
CA MET A 6 -17.60 -13.60 -24.97
C MET A 6 -17.38 -14.89 -24.18
N ILE A 7 -16.27 -15.55 -24.46
CA ILE A 7 -15.74 -16.71 -23.76
C ILE A 7 -14.92 -16.20 -22.58
N VAL A 8 -15.28 -16.64 -21.37
CA VAL A 8 -14.50 -16.43 -20.15
C VAL A 8 -13.51 -17.59 -20.03
N VAL A 9 -12.22 -17.30 -19.94
CA VAL A 9 -11.18 -18.29 -19.65
C VAL A 9 -10.53 -17.92 -18.31
N PRO A 10 -10.41 -18.85 -17.34
CA PRO A 10 -9.82 -18.58 -16.03
C PRO A 10 -8.29 -18.63 -16.10
N PHE A 11 -7.65 -17.66 -15.45
CA PHE A 11 -6.20 -17.54 -15.31
C PHE A 11 -5.76 -18.21 -14.00
N SER A 12 -5.16 -19.40 -14.11
CA SER A 12 -4.42 -20.07 -13.05
C SER A 12 -3.09 -20.57 -13.63
N LEU A 13 -2.01 -20.41 -12.84
CA LEU A 13 -0.60 -20.86 -13.01
C LEU A 13 0.36 -19.90 -13.72
N LEU A 14 1.32 -19.31 -12.99
CA LEU A 14 2.61 -19.95 -12.67
C LEU A 14 3.37 -19.18 -11.57
N PHE A 15 3.82 -19.90 -10.54
CA PHE A 15 4.78 -19.50 -9.51
C PHE A 15 5.97 -20.49 -9.59
N VAL A 16 7.13 -20.08 -9.04
CA VAL A 16 8.39 -20.84 -8.79
C VAL A 16 9.38 -20.81 -9.98
N LEU A 17 10.63 -20.28 -9.90
CA LEU A 17 11.76 -20.43 -8.96
C LEU A 17 12.52 -19.08 -8.79
N LEU A 18 13.07 -18.69 -7.63
CA LEU A 18 14.28 -19.26 -7.03
C LEU A 18 14.26 -19.26 -5.50
N VAL A 19 14.58 -20.44 -4.98
CA VAL A 19 14.98 -20.72 -3.59
C VAL A 19 16.49 -20.47 -3.49
N SER A 20 16.91 -19.70 -2.48
CA SER A 20 18.24 -19.83 -1.86
C SER A 20 18.03 -20.07 -0.37
N GLY A 21 18.72 -21.09 0.14
CA GLY A 21 18.28 -21.86 1.30
C GLY A 21 18.44 -21.18 2.65
N CYS A 22 17.45 -21.41 3.52
CA CYS A 22 17.62 -21.38 4.96
C CYS A 22 17.66 -22.83 5.45
N ALA A 23 18.77 -23.21 6.06
CA ALA A 23 18.87 -24.46 6.79
C ALA A 23 17.89 -24.43 7.98
N ALA A 24 17.01 -25.42 8.04
CA ALA A 24 16.10 -25.60 9.15
C ALA A 24 16.92 -25.95 10.40
N LYS A 25 16.91 -25.05 11.39
CA LYS A 25 17.27 -25.37 12.76
C LYS A 25 16.00 -25.90 13.43
N GLU A 26 16.11 -27.06 14.05
CA GLU A 26 15.05 -27.72 14.81
C GLU A 26 14.58 -26.79 15.94
N GLU A 27 13.41 -26.17 15.78
CA GLU A 27 12.77 -25.35 16.81
C GLU A 27 12.16 -26.27 17.86
N GLN A 28 12.63 -26.14 19.09
CA GLN A 28 11.98 -26.75 20.25
C GLN A 28 10.63 -26.07 20.50
N PRO A 29 9.63 -26.79 21.01
CA PRO A 29 8.31 -26.25 21.30
C PRO A 29 8.42 -25.09 22.30
N VAL A 30 8.02 -23.89 21.86
CA VAL A 30 7.76 -22.78 22.76
C VAL A 30 6.59 -23.14 23.66
N PRO A 31 6.68 -22.94 24.99
CA PRO A 31 5.58 -23.21 25.90
C PRO A 31 4.41 -22.28 25.57
N PHE A 32 3.24 -22.88 25.32
CA PHE A 32 1.98 -22.20 25.10
C PHE A 32 1.66 -21.27 26.28
N LEU A 33 1.59 -19.96 25.99
CA LEU A 33 0.81 -19.02 26.79
C LEU A 33 -0.67 -19.28 26.50
N ASN A 34 -1.50 -19.30 27.55
CA ASN A 34 -2.94 -19.58 27.48
C ASN A 34 -3.70 -18.46 26.73
N GLY A 35 -3.67 -18.47 25.40
CA GLY A 35 -4.48 -17.61 24.52
C GLY A 35 -5.61 -18.41 23.86
N LEU A 36 -6.80 -17.80 23.72
CA LEU A 36 -7.93 -18.42 23.04
C LEU A 36 -7.85 -18.12 21.54
N GLN A 37 -7.49 -19.12 20.73
CA GLN A 37 -7.50 -19.01 19.27
C GLN A 37 -8.94 -19.05 18.74
N THR A 38 -9.27 -18.13 17.84
CA THR A 38 -10.57 -18.10 17.16
C THR A 38 -10.42 -17.99 15.66
N ALA A 39 -11.11 -18.87 14.94
CA ALA A 39 -11.24 -18.79 13.49
C ALA A 39 -12.35 -17.79 13.13
N CYS A 40 -12.06 -16.83 12.24
CA CYS A 40 -13.06 -15.88 11.75
C CYS A 40 -13.71 -16.37 10.44
N PRO A 41 -15.05 -16.42 10.34
CA PRO A 41 -15.72 -16.73 9.09
C PRO A 41 -15.69 -15.53 8.12
N GLY A 42 -15.39 -15.78 6.83
CA GLY A 42 -15.68 -14.84 5.74
C GLY A 42 -14.51 -14.12 5.06
N CYS A 43 -13.26 -14.57 5.19
CA CYS A 43 -12.12 -13.94 4.50
C CYS A 43 -11.71 -14.73 3.25
N ASP A 44 -11.79 -14.09 2.07
CA ASP A 44 -11.35 -14.68 0.80
C ASP A 44 -9.90 -14.26 0.50
N ALA A 45 -8.98 -15.22 0.52
CA ALA A 45 -7.56 -14.96 0.78
C ALA A 45 -6.70 -14.60 -0.45
N ASN A 46 -7.31 -14.37 -1.61
CA ASN A 46 -6.64 -14.34 -2.92
C ASN A 46 -6.27 -12.94 -3.47
N THR A 47 -6.20 -11.89 -2.65
CA THR A 47 -5.80 -10.54 -3.11
C THR A 47 -4.52 -10.03 -2.43
N ASP A 48 -3.61 -9.48 -3.23
CA ASP A 48 -2.16 -9.44 -2.96
C ASP A 48 -1.67 -8.21 -2.18
N VAL A 49 -2.52 -7.22 -1.87
CA VAL A 49 -2.18 -6.12 -0.95
C VAL A 49 -3.46 -5.69 -0.21
N SER A 50 -3.41 -5.62 1.13
CA SER A 50 -4.51 -5.53 2.13
C SER A 50 -4.92 -6.84 2.83
N ALA A 51 -4.22 -7.95 2.59
CA ALA A 51 -4.41 -9.22 3.29
C ALA A 51 -4.43 -9.13 4.84
N GLN A 52 -3.72 -8.16 5.44
CA GLN A 52 -3.78 -7.88 6.88
C GLN A 52 -5.05 -7.12 7.27
N GLU A 53 -5.39 -6.03 6.58
CA GLU A 53 -6.60 -5.23 6.86
C GLU A 53 -7.89 -6.07 6.74
N GLN A 54 -7.92 -7.01 5.78
CA GLN A 54 -9.06 -7.91 5.60
C GLN A 54 -9.29 -8.83 6.81
N CYS A 55 -8.26 -9.17 7.58
CA CYS A 55 -8.41 -9.95 8.81
C CYS A 55 -8.72 -9.08 10.03
N VAL A 56 -8.36 -7.79 10.03
CA VAL A 56 -8.50 -6.90 11.20
C VAL A 56 -9.95 -6.80 11.64
N ASN A 57 -10.86 -6.40 10.74
CA ASN A 57 -12.26 -6.17 11.12
C ASN A 57 -12.98 -7.46 11.58
N PRO A 58 -12.86 -8.60 10.89
CA PRO A 58 -13.40 -9.87 11.37
C PRO A 58 -12.81 -10.30 12.71
N CYS A 59 -11.50 -10.17 12.91
CA CYS A 59 -10.83 -10.51 14.17
C CYS A 59 -11.31 -9.64 15.32
N MET A 60 -11.35 -8.32 15.11
CA MET A 60 -11.84 -7.38 16.11
C MET A 60 -13.28 -7.70 16.49
N LYS A 61 -14.15 -7.98 15.51
CA LYS A 61 -15.54 -8.36 15.78
C LYS A 61 -15.64 -9.67 16.56
N ALA A 62 -14.89 -10.71 16.17
CA ALA A 62 -14.92 -12.01 16.84
C ALA A 62 -14.40 -11.96 18.29
N CYS A 63 -13.32 -11.21 18.55
CA CYS A 63 -12.85 -11.00 19.91
C CYS A 63 -13.82 -10.11 20.71
N LEU A 64 -14.42 -9.11 20.06
CA LEU A 64 -15.40 -8.22 20.68
C LEU A 64 -16.67 -8.97 21.15
N ASP A 65 -17.20 -9.89 20.36
CA ASP A 65 -18.33 -10.74 20.74
C ASP A 65 -18.05 -11.56 22.02
N LYS A 66 -16.77 -11.78 22.34
CA LYS A 66 -16.28 -12.44 23.56
C LYS A 66 -15.85 -11.47 24.66
N ASN A 67 -16.03 -10.16 24.45
CA ASN A 67 -15.56 -9.10 25.34
C ASN A 67 -14.04 -9.14 25.60
N MET A 68 -13.26 -9.43 24.56
CA MET A 68 -11.79 -9.55 24.61
C MET A 68 -11.13 -8.63 23.56
N GLY A 69 -9.94 -8.13 23.85
CA GLY A 69 -9.13 -7.36 22.89
C GLY A 69 -8.29 -8.27 21.99
N VAL A 70 -8.00 -7.84 20.76
CA VAL A 70 -7.09 -8.55 19.85
C VAL A 70 -5.64 -8.24 20.25
N THR A 71 -4.85 -9.26 20.61
CA THR A 71 -3.42 -9.10 20.91
C THR A 71 -2.54 -9.42 19.72
N SER A 72 -3.00 -10.31 18.85
CA SER A 72 -2.33 -10.66 17.61
C SER A 72 -3.38 -11.09 16.59
N TYR A 73 -3.11 -10.85 15.31
CA TYR A 73 -3.89 -11.42 14.22
C TYR A 73 -2.96 -11.78 13.07
N GLY A 74 -3.32 -12.82 12.34
CA GLY A 74 -2.52 -13.30 11.23
C GLY A 74 -3.28 -14.29 10.37
N LYS A 75 -2.70 -14.59 9.22
CA LYS A 75 -3.18 -15.69 8.39
C LYS A 75 -2.56 -16.99 8.89
N VAL A 76 -3.41 -17.99 9.11
CA VAL A 76 -2.98 -19.35 9.42
C VAL A 76 -3.51 -20.27 8.34
N ARG A 77 -2.67 -21.20 7.90
CA ARG A 77 -3.04 -22.20 6.90
C ARG A 77 -3.68 -23.38 7.60
N GLU A 78 -4.96 -23.64 7.31
CA GLU A 78 -5.69 -24.78 7.85
C GLU A 78 -6.09 -25.68 6.67
N GLY A 79 -5.24 -26.67 6.38
CA GLY A 79 -5.36 -27.50 5.17
C GLY A 79 -4.99 -26.73 3.89
N THR A 80 -5.90 -26.72 2.92
CA THR A 80 -5.74 -25.96 1.66
C THR A 80 -6.28 -24.53 1.74
N GLU A 81 -6.95 -24.17 2.83
CA GLU A 81 -7.55 -22.85 3.02
C GLU A 81 -6.65 -21.95 3.87
N MET A 82 -6.57 -20.67 3.50
CA MET A 82 -6.04 -19.62 4.38
C MET A 82 -7.19 -19.04 5.20
N LYS A 83 -7.04 -19.02 6.52
CA LYS A 83 -8.02 -18.42 7.44
C LYS A 83 -7.37 -17.32 8.28
N CYS A 84 -8.17 -16.38 8.75
CA CYS A 84 -7.73 -15.42 9.76
C CYS A 84 -7.77 -16.09 11.14
N SER A 85 -6.66 -16.03 11.85
CA SER A 85 -6.53 -16.41 13.26
C SER A 85 -6.32 -15.14 14.08
N CYS A 86 -6.95 -15.11 15.23
CA CYS A 86 -6.87 -13.99 16.16
C CYS A 86 -6.61 -14.54 17.57
N ASP A 87 -5.65 -13.93 18.26
CA ASP A 87 -5.44 -14.15 19.68
C ASP A 87 -6.19 -13.06 20.44
N CYS A 88 -7.15 -13.48 21.26
CA CYS A 88 -7.91 -12.56 22.10
C CYS A 88 -7.41 -12.64 23.56
N SER A 89 -7.23 -11.49 24.22
CA SER A 89 -6.87 -11.41 25.65
C SER A 89 -7.83 -10.49 26.40
N SER A 90 -8.12 -10.85 27.66
CA SER A 90 -8.91 -10.04 28.60
C SER A 90 -8.11 -8.91 29.26
N GLU A 91 -6.78 -8.93 29.15
CA GLU A 91 -5.90 -7.95 29.82
C GLU A 91 -5.71 -6.64 29.02
N ALA A 92 -6.20 -6.58 27.77
CA ALA A 92 -6.05 -5.42 26.89
C ALA A 92 -7.23 -4.45 27.03
N THR A 93 -7.40 -3.82 28.19
CA THR A 93 -8.58 -2.96 28.47
C THR A 93 -8.69 -1.79 27.50
N ASP A 94 -7.58 -1.10 27.21
CA ASP A 94 -7.56 0.04 26.29
C ASP A 94 -7.81 -0.39 24.83
N ASP A 95 -7.21 -1.49 24.37
CA ASP A 95 -7.36 -1.94 22.98
C ASP A 95 -8.78 -2.48 22.74
N LEU A 96 -9.38 -3.13 23.74
CA LEU A 96 -10.79 -3.51 23.71
C LEU A 96 -11.70 -2.27 23.67
N ALA A 97 -11.43 -1.25 24.48
CA ALA A 97 -12.19 0.00 24.46
C ALA A 97 -12.10 0.69 23.09
N ILE A 98 -10.91 0.80 22.51
CA ILE A 98 -10.69 1.34 21.15
C ILE A 98 -11.47 0.56 20.11
N ALA A 99 -11.38 -0.78 20.15
CA ALA A 99 -12.09 -1.64 19.21
C ALA A 99 -13.61 -1.46 19.29
N LYS A 100 -14.15 -1.41 20.51
CA LYS A 100 -15.58 -1.14 20.75
C LYS A 100 -15.98 0.24 20.25
N ALA A 101 -15.23 1.27 20.61
CA ALA A 101 -15.49 2.64 20.20
C ALA A 101 -15.57 2.75 18.68
N THR A 102 -14.63 2.11 17.99
CA THR A 102 -14.55 2.13 16.51
C THR A 102 -15.73 1.40 15.87
N ILE A 103 -16.01 0.16 16.29
CA ILE A 103 -17.08 -0.67 15.70
C ILE A 103 -18.47 -0.10 15.99
N LEU A 104 -18.69 0.37 17.22
CA LEU A 104 -19.97 0.93 17.66
C LEU A 104 -20.12 2.41 17.33
N GLN A 105 -19.05 3.06 16.87
CA GLN A 105 -18.97 4.51 16.65
C GLN A 105 -19.35 5.30 17.92
N ASP A 106 -18.99 4.77 19.09
CA ASP A 106 -19.31 5.34 20.40
C ASP A 106 -18.08 6.03 20.99
N LEU A 107 -18.08 7.36 20.90
CA LEU A 107 -17.00 8.23 21.37
C LEU A 107 -16.81 8.19 22.89
N SER A 108 -17.85 7.84 23.65
CA SER A 108 -17.75 7.80 25.11
C SER A 108 -16.75 6.72 25.56
N LEU A 109 -16.62 5.66 24.79
CA LEU A 109 -15.66 4.58 25.05
C LEU A 109 -14.20 5.01 24.85
N CYS A 110 -13.94 6.07 24.07
CA CYS A 110 -12.60 6.64 23.99
C CYS A 110 -12.21 7.40 25.26
N GLU A 111 -13.17 7.90 26.05
CA GLU A 111 -12.90 8.56 27.32
C GLU A 111 -12.43 7.59 28.41
N ASP A 112 -12.82 6.31 28.30
CA ASP A 112 -12.43 5.24 29.22
C ASP A 112 -11.00 4.71 28.97
N VAL A 113 -10.35 5.13 27.87
CA VAL A 113 -8.99 4.71 27.52
C VAL A 113 -7.98 5.42 28.43
N ALA A 114 -7.29 4.66 29.27
CA ALA A 114 -6.40 5.20 30.29
C ALA A 114 -5.12 5.82 29.71
N ASN A 115 -4.56 5.20 28.67
CA ASN A 115 -3.35 5.70 28.03
C ASN A 115 -3.68 6.85 27.05
N SER A 116 -3.16 8.06 27.33
CA SER A 116 -3.38 9.25 26.48
C SER A 116 -3.04 9.08 24.99
N PHE A 117 -1.98 8.33 24.65
CA PHE A 117 -1.65 8.06 23.25
C PHE A 117 -2.68 7.12 22.60
N LYS A 118 -3.06 6.04 23.30
CA LYS A 118 -4.12 5.14 22.84
C LYS A 118 -5.48 5.85 22.73
N LYS A 119 -5.76 6.81 23.60
CA LYS A 119 -6.95 7.65 23.52
C LYS A 119 -6.98 8.49 22.23
N ASN A 120 -5.85 9.10 21.85
CA ASN A 120 -5.72 9.77 20.55
C ASN A 120 -5.94 8.80 19.38
N VAL A 121 -5.37 7.59 19.45
CA VAL A 121 -5.59 6.52 18.45
C VAL A 121 -7.07 6.13 18.36
N CYS A 122 -7.77 6.02 19.49
CA CYS A 122 -9.22 5.78 19.54
C CYS A 122 -9.98 6.82 18.72
N TYR A 123 -9.70 8.10 18.98
CA TYR A 123 -10.32 9.21 18.27
C TYR A 123 -10.03 9.20 16.77
N ILE A 124 -8.81 8.86 16.35
CA ILE A 124 -8.44 8.75 14.94
C ILE A 124 -9.30 7.69 14.24
N PHE A 125 -9.42 6.49 14.82
CA PHE A 125 -10.18 5.41 14.20
C PHE A 125 -11.67 5.72 14.14
N VAL A 126 -12.25 6.23 15.24
CA VAL A 126 -13.67 6.60 15.25
C VAL A 126 -13.93 7.74 14.25
N ALA A 127 -13.06 8.75 14.17
CA ALA A 127 -13.16 9.84 13.19
C ALA A 127 -13.14 9.33 11.75
N ARG A 128 -12.23 8.38 11.45
CA ARG A 128 -12.13 7.74 10.14
C ARG A 128 -13.40 6.99 9.77
N GLU A 129 -13.88 6.10 10.64
CA GLU A 129 -15.06 5.26 10.38
C GLU A 129 -16.34 6.10 10.26
N MET A 130 -16.49 7.13 11.10
CA MET A 130 -17.62 8.05 11.04
C MET A 130 -17.49 9.09 9.91
N LYS A 131 -16.29 9.22 9.32
CA LYS A 131 -15.95 10.28 8.36
C LYS A 131 -16.26 11.69 8.92
N ASP A 132 -16.01 11.88 10.20
CA ASP A 132 -16.27 13.13 10.93
C ASP A 132 -14.94 13.76 11.36
N GLU A 133 -14.50 14.77 10.62
CA GLU A 133 -13.23 15.42 10.90
C GLU A 133 -13.28 16.31 12.15
N SER A 134 -14.46 16.65 12.66
CA SER A 134 -14.57 17.44 13.89
C SER A 134 -14.03 16.70 15.11
N LEU A 135 -14.00 15.36 15.06
CA LEU A 135 -13.43 14.50 16.09
C LEU A 135 -11.91 14.63 16.19
N CYS A 136 -11.24 15.04 15.12
CA CYS A 136 -9.80 15.30 15.15
C CYS A 136 -9.44 16.45 16.10
N GLU A 137 -10.35 17.39 16.35
CA GLU A 137 -10.13 18.48 17.33
C GLU A 137 -10.10 18.00 18.78
N LYS A 138 -10.61 16.79 19.07
CA LYS A 138 -10.56 16.18 20.41
C LYS A 138 -9.20 15.58 20.75
N ILE A 139 -8.32 15.42 19.76
CA ILE A 139 -6.99 14.83 19.93
C ILE A 139 -6.09 15.82 20.64
N GLU A 140 -5.58 15.45 21.82
CA GLU A 140 -4.65 16.29 22.59
C GLU A 140 -3.28 16.28 21.93
N LEU A 141 -2.75 17.46 21.60
CA LEU A 141 -1.45 17.61 20.98
C LEU A 141 -0.36 17.75 22.03
N LYS A 142 0.62 16.85 21.99
CA LYS A 142 1.88 17.00 22.70
C LYS A 142 2.94 17.57 21.76
N GLN A 143 4.00 18.17 22.29
CA GLN A 143 5.08 18.72 21.47
C GLN A 143 5.69 17.64 20.57
N GLY A 144 5.67 17.88 19.25
CA GLY A 144 6.15 16.93 18.25
C GLY A 144 5.16 15.82 17.86
N ASP A 145 3.94 15.86 18.37
CA ASP A 145 2.88 14.91 18.02
C ASP A 145 2.14 15.35 16.74
N ASN A 146 2.00 14.44 15.78
CA ASN A 146 1.26 14.61 14.52
C ASN A 146 -0.01 13.76 14.47
N SER A 147 -0.51 13.27 15.61
CA SER A 147 -1.73 12.45 15.70
C SER A 147 -2.96 13.16 15.13
N ARG A 148 -3.09 14.47 15.37
CA ARG A 148 -4.19 15.27 14.82
C ARG A 148 -4.10 15.41 13.29
N ASP A 149 -2.91 15.67 12.77
CA ASP A 149 -2.69 15.72 11.33
C ASP A 149 -3.00 14.37 10.67
N SER A 150 -2.56 13.27 11.30
CA SER A 150 -2.86 11.91 10.84
C SER A 150 -4.37 11.65 10.82
N CYS A 151 -5.10 12.08 11.85
CA CYS A 151 -6.57 12.03 11.86
C CYS A 151 -7.17 12.73 10.64
N TYR A 152 -6.77 13.98 10.39
CA TYR A 152 -7.26 14.73 9.25
C TYR A 152 -6.94 14.08 7.91
N ILE A 153 -5.74 13.53 7.75
CA ILE A 153 -5.32 12.81 6.55
C ILE A 153 -6.21 11.59 6.30
N TYR A 154 -6.46 10.77 7.34
CA TYR A 154 -7.32 9.59 7.19
C TYR A 154 -8.75 9.98 6.84
N VAL A 155 -9.33 10.97 7.52
CA VAL A 155 -10.69 11.42 7.21
C VAL A 155 -10.78 12.04 5.81
N ALA A 156 -9.77 12.83 5.41
CA ALA A 156 -9.67 13.40 4.06
C ALA A 156 -9.67 12.30 3.00
N ARG A 157 -8.90 11.23 3.21
CA ARG A 157 -8.83 10.05 2.33
C ARG A 157 -10.19 9.37 2.21
N GLU A 158 -10.84 9.04 3.32
CA GLU A 158 -12.13 8.34 3.33
C GLU A 158 -13.28 9.15 2.72
N LYS A 159 -13.23 10.48 2.81
CA LYS A 159 -14.20 11.39 2.20
C LYS A 159 -13.82 11.83 0.79
N VAL A 160 -12.57 11.61 0.40
CA VAL A 160 -11.97 12.18 -0.81
C VAL A 160 -12.14 13.71 -0.85
N ASP A 161 -12.02 14.36 0.32
CA ASP A 161 -12.25 15.79 0.49
C ASP A 161 -10.94 16.54 0.80
N LYS A 162 -10.46 17.23 -0.22
CA LYS A 162 -9.25 18.03 -0.17
C LYS A 162 -9.32 19.18 0.85
N ASN A 163 -10.49 19.73 1.14
CA ASN A 163 -10.61 20.84 2.08
C ASN A 163 -10.13 20.44 3.48
N ILE A 164 -10.23 19.14 3.81
CA ILE A 164 -9.75 18.58 5.08
C ILE A 164 -8.21 18.57 5.12
N CYS A 165 -7.51 18.34 4.00
CA CYS A 165 -6.05 18.52 3.94
C CYS A 165 -5.62 19.98 4.24
N GLY A 166 -6.52 20.95 4.08
CA GLY A 166 -6.29 22.34 4.50
C GLY A 166 -6.23 22.53 6.02
N LYS A 167 -6.76 21.58 6.81
CA LYS A 167 -6.74 21.59 8.27
C LYS A 167 -5.48 20.95 8.87
N VAL A 168 -4.67 20.27 8.06
CA VAL A 168 -3.39 19.68 8.46
C VAL A 168 -2.40 20.80 8.74
N ILE A 169 -1.85 20.86 9.96
CA ILE A 169 -0.96 21.94 10.38
C ILE A 169 0.48 21.43 10.36
N THR A 170 1.25 21.85 9.37
CA THR A 170 2.69 21.55 9.32
C THR A 170 3.42 22.15 10.52
N GLN A 171 3.61 21.35 11.58
CA GLN A 171 4.56 21.67 12.62
C GLN A 171 5.96 21.29 12.12
N SER A 172 6.90 22.24 12.21
CA SER A 172 8.35 22.02 12.11
C SER A 172 8.84 21.18 10.91
N GLY A 173 8.58 21.64 9.68
CA GLY A 173 9.17 21.02 8.47
C GLY A 173 8.59 19.65 8.10
N SER A 174 7.41 19.28 8.62
CA SER A 174 6.72 18.06 8.22
C SER A 174 5.88 18.26 6.95
N ASN A 175 6.09 17.39 5.96
CA ASN A 175 5.34 17.40 4.70
C ASN A 175 3.95 16.71 4.83
N SER A 176 3.31 16.78 6.01
CA SER A 176 2.03 16.10 6.29
C SER A 176 0.92 16.49 5.31
N LYS A 177 0.90 17.76 4.88
CA LYS A 177 -0.04 18.22 3.86
C LYS A 177 0.21 17.58 2.48
N ASP A 178 1.48 17.39 2.14
CA ASP A 178 1.87 16.73 0.90
C ASP A 178 1.52 15.24 0.93
N VAL A 179 1.69 14.59 2.09
CA VAL A 179 1.21 13.21 2.33
C VAL A 179 -0.31 13.13 2.14
N CYS A 180 -1.07 14.12 2.62
CA CYS A 180 -2.51 14.19 2.40
C CYS A 180 -2.85 14.25 0.89
N ASN A 181 -2.19 15.15 0.17
CA ASN A 181 -2.37 15.30 -1.29
C ASN A 181 -1.96 14.05 -2.06
N LEU A 182 -0.88 13.38 -1.65
CA LEU A 182 -0.42 12.12 -2.23
C LEU A 182 -1.47 11.01 -2.07
N PHE A 183 -2.02 10.81 -0.86
CA PHE A 183 -3.06 9.80 -0.64
C PHE A 183 -4.31 10.09 -1.45
N LEU A 184 -4.74 11.35 -1.48
CA LEU A 184 -5.82 11.75 -2.37
C LEU A 184 -5.47 11.37 -3.83
N ALA A 185 -4.27 11.69 -4.32
CA ALA A 185 -3.87 11.42 -5.70
C ALA A 185 -3.97 9.94 -6.05
N GLN A 186 -3.53 9.08 -5.13
CA GLN A 186 -3.62 7.63 -5.25
C GLN A 186 -5.06 7.11 -5.23
N GLU A 187 -5.94 7.66 -4.39
CA GLU A 187 -7.33 7.19 -4.31
C GLU A 187 -8.15 7.54 -5.55
N THR A 188 -7.87 8.68 -6.19
CA THR A 188 -8.71 9.16 -7.31
C THR A 188 -8.07 9.12 -8.68
N GLY A 189 -6.75 8.92 -8.75
CA GLY A 189 -5.99 9.10 -9.98
C GLY A 189 -5.96 10.56 -10.48
N LYS A 190 -6.25 11.56 -9.64
CA LYS A 190 -6.24 12.97 -10.09
C LYS A 190 -4.85 13.59 -9.97
N ALA A 191 -4.16 13.71 -11.11
CA ALA A 191 -2.81 14.27 -11.19
C ALA A 191 -2.69 15.72 -10.69
N GLN A 192 -3.78 16.49 -10.73
CA GLN A 192 -3.80 17.87 -10.21
C GLN A 192 -3.38 17.95 -8.73
N TRP A 193 -3.56 16.86 -7.96
CA TRP A 193 -3.17 16.84 -6.55
C TRP A 193 -1.66 16.67 -6.36
N CYS A 194 -0.96 16.11 -7.35
CA CYS A 194 0.50 16.07 -7.36
C CYS A 194 1.13 17.46 -7.60
N GLU A 195 0.44 18.34 -8.33
CA GLU A 195 0.91 19.71 -8.62
C GLU A 195 1.02 20.57 -7.35
N GLU A 196 0.29 20.20 -6.30
CA GLU A 196 0.23 20.93 -5.03
C GLU A 196 1.22 20.45 -3.99
N ILE A 197 1.89 19.32 -4.25
CA ILE A 197 2.97 18.82 -3.40
C ILE A 197 4.16 19.75 -3.54
N LYS A 198 4.59 20.35 -2.43
CA LYS A 198 5.75 21.23 -2.43
C LYS A 198 7.03 20.39 -2.36
N VAL A 199 7.92 20.60 -3.33
CA VAL A 199 9.21 19.92 -3.37
C VAL A 199 10.21 20.75 -2.56
N GLU A 200 10.51 20.32 -1.34
CA GLU A 200 11.72 20.77 -0.65
C GLU A 200 12.95 20.08 -1.26
N SER A 201 14.13 20.71 -1.15
CA SER A 201 15.34 20.21 -1.81
C SER A 201 15.67 18.77 -1.41
N GLY A 202 15.67 17.85 -2.40
CA GLY A 202 15.97 16.44 -2.20
C GLY A 202 14.76 15.53 -1.97
N ASP A 203 13.55 16.07 -1.83
CA ASP A 203 12.32 15.29 -1.76
C ASP A 203 11.84 14.90 -3.18
N ASN A 204 11.39 13.65 -3.35
CA ASN A 204 10.82 13.11 -4.59
C ASN A 204 9.33 12.72 -4.43
N SER A 205 8.65 13.23 -3.41
CA SER A 205 7.23 12.95 -3.14
C SER A 205 6.31 13.34 -4.30
N GLN A 206 6.59 14.47 -4.95
CA GLN A 206 5.84 14.88 -6.14
C GLN A 206 6.05 13.92 -7.32
N ASP A 207 7.29 13.51 -7.58
CA ASP A 207 7.61 12.55 -8.64
C ASP A 207 6.92 11.21 -8.37
N THR A 208 7.01 10.73 -7.13
CA THR A 208 6.33 9.52 -6.65
C THR A 208 4.83 9.61 -6.88
N CYS A 209 4.22 10.74 -6.55
CA CYS A 209 2.80 11.00 -6.82
C CYS A 209 2.46 10.83 -8.30
N TYR A 210 3.22 11.47 -9.20
CA TYR A 210 2.97 11.34 -10.64
C TYR A 210 3.16 9.91 -11.15
N ILE A 211 4.17 9.18 -10.66
CA ILE A 211 4.38 7.77 -11.03
C ILE A 211 3.14 6.93 -10.67
N PHE A 212 2.63 7.07 -9.44
CA PHE A 212 1.44 6.33 -9.02
C PHE A 212 0.22 6.66 -9.86
N VAL A 213 -0.05 7.95 -10.09
CA VAL A 213 -1.19 8.38 -10.89
C VAL A 213 -1.05 7.95 -12.35
N ALA A 214 0.16 8.01 -12.92
CA ALA A 214 0.45 7.51 -14.26
C ALA A 214 0.15 6.02 -14.40
N LEU A 215 0.53 5.20 -13.40
CA LEU A 215 0.28 3.76 -13.40
C LEU A 215 -1.20 3.43 -13.24
N GLN A 216 -1.89 4.12 -12.35
CA GLN A 216 -3.31 3.94 -12.08
C GLN A 216 -4.16 4.29 -13.31
N ASN A 217 -3.90 5.45 -13.91
CA ASN A 217 -4.63 5.93 -15.07
C ASN A 217 -4.14 5.32 -16.39
N LYS A 218 -2.99 4.63 -16.35
CA LYS A 218 -2.28 4.16 -17.53
C LYS A 218 -1.97 5.31 -18.49
N ASP A 219 -1.59 6.46 -17.95
CA ASP A 219 -1.30 7.68 -18.70
C ASP A 219 0.18 8.02 -18.61
N ALA A 220 0.93 7.61 -19.64
CA ALA A 220 2.36 7.87 -19.73
C ALA A 220 2.70 9.36 -19.89
N SER A 221 1.76 10.21 -20.29
CA SER A 221 2.02 11.65 -20.42
C SER A 221 2.30 12.31 -19.07
N LEU A 222 1.82 11.73 -17.97
CA LEU A 222 2.10 12.20 -16.62
C LEU A 222 3.58 12.02 -16.22
N CYS A 223 4.29 11.07 -16.84
CA CYS A 223 5.73 10.93 -16.63
C CYS A 223 6.51 12.17 -17.13
N GLU A 224 5.96 12.97 -18.05
CA GLU A 224 6.58 14.23 -18.48
C GLU A 224 6.58 15.30 -17.39
N LYS A 225 5.70 15.20 -16.39
CA LYS A 225 5.60 16.15 -15.27
C LYS A 225 6.62 15.91 -14.15
N ILE A 226 7.34 14.80 -14.19
CA ILE A 226 8.38 14.43 -13.22
C ILE A 226 9.62 15.30 -13.44
N ASN A 227 10.11 15.93 -12.37
CA ASN A 227 11.20 16.90 -12.47
C ASN A 227 12.57 16.22 -12.30
N VAL A 228 13.39 16.24 -13.35
CA VAL A 228 14.70 15.58 -13.39
C VAL A 228 15.78 16.37 -12.62
N ALA A 229 15.48 17.59 -12.15
CA ALA A 229 16.45 18.46 -11.50
C ALA A 229 17.16 17.84 -10.27
N ASN A 230 16.54 16.86 -9.61
CA ASN A 230 17.09 16.17 -8.44
C ASN A 230 17.95 14.94 -8.80
N GLY A 231 18.38 14.78 -10.06
CA GLY A 231 19.33 13.75 -10.47
C GLY A 231 18.79 12.32 -10.41
N GLY A 232 17.46 12.16 -10.47
CA GLY A 232 16.80 10.87 -10.31
C GLY A 232 16.30 10.29 -11.63
N ASN A 233 16.51 8.98 -11.79
CA ASN A 233 15.93 8.12 -12.83
C ASN A 233 14.40 7.92 -12.63
N SER A 234 13.73 8.78 -11.85
CA SER A 234 12.29 8.69 -11.53
C SER A 234 11.42 8.76 -12.78
N LYS A 235 11.78 9.62 -13.74
CA LYS A 235 11.05 9.77 -15.01
C LYS A 235 11.17 8.52 -15.88
N ASP A 236 12.37 7.96 -15.94
CA ASP A 236 12.67 6.73 -16.66
C ASP A 236 12.01 5.51 -16.02
N ALA A 237 12.02 5.45 -14.69
CA ALA A 237 11.28 4.46 -13.92
C ALA A 237 9.77 4.57 -14.18
N CYS A 238 9.22 5.79 -14.23
CA CYS A 238 7.82 6.02 -14.58
C CYS A 238 7.48 5.41 -15.95
N TYR A 239 8.25 5.76 -16.98
CA TYR A 239 8.03 5.24 -18.32
C TYR A 239 8.14 3.72 -18.38
N THR A 240 9.15 3.16 -17.71
CA THR A 240 9.36 1.72 -17.65
C THR A 240 8.17 1.00 -16.99
N LEU A 241 7.71 1.49 -15.85
CA LEU A 241 6.59 0.90 -15.12
C LEU A 241 5.29 1.01 -15.93
N VAL A 242 5.03 2.16 -16.55
CA VAL A 242 3.83 2.39 -17.37
C VAL A 242 3.87 1.54 -18.64
N ALA A 243 5.01 1.43 -19.32
CA ALA A 243 5.24 0.54 -20.47
C ALA A 243 4.86 -0.91 -20.12
N ASN A 244 5.39 -1.40 -18.99
CA ASN A 244 5.11 -2.74 -18.50
C ASN A 244 3.64 -2.92 -18.14
N LYS A 245 3.01 -1.93 -17.50
CA LYS A 245 1.60 -2.00 -17.09
C LYS A 245 0.66 -1.99 -18.30
N LEU A 246 0.96 -1.21 -19.33
CA LEU A 246 0.17 -1.07 -20.55
C LEU A 246 0.39 -2.19 -21.57
N GLY A 247 1.57 -2.82 -21.58
CA GLY A 247 1.96 -3.62 -22.73
C GLY A 247 2.34 -2.74 -23.93
N ASP A 248 2.92 -1.56 -23.67
CA ASP A 248 3.36 -0.65 -24.73
C ASP A 248 4.88 -0.45 -24.66
N VAL A 249 5.60 -1.30 -25.40
CA VAL A 249 7.06 -1.27 -25.47
C VAL A 249 7.61 0.02 -26.09
N SER A 250 6.79 0.76 -26.87
CA SER A 250 7.24 2.01 -27.48
C SER A 250 7.55 3.09 -26.45
N LEU A 251 6.99 2.99 -25.25
CA LEU A 251 7.31 3.87 -24.12
C LEU A 251 8.75 3.69 -23.62
N CYS A 252 9.39 2.53 -23.85
CA CYS A 252 10.82 2.36 -23.57
C CYS A 252 11.70 3.28 -24.44
N GLU A 253 11.22 3.74 -25.60
CA GLU A 253 11.97 4.71 -26.41
C GLU A 253 12.09 6.09 -25.73
N LYS A 254 11.18 6.41 -24.81
CA LYS A 254 11.17 7.68 -24.05
C LYS A 254 12.10 7.68 -22.84
N VAL A 255 12.59 6.51 -22.43
CA VAL A 255 13.56 6.36 -21.35
C VAL A 255 14.89 6.97 -21.81
N GLN A 256 15.45 7.86 -21.00
CA GLN A 256 16.72 8.50 -21.33
C GLN A 256 17.89 7.52 -21.18
N VAL A 257 18.92 7.72 -22.00
CA VAL A 257 20.13 6.89 -21.95
C VAL A 257 21.05 7.52 -20.93
N ASP A 258 21.04 6.96 -19.72
CA ASP A 258 22.04 7.29 -18.72
C ASP A 258 23.40 6.72 -19.13
N SER A 259 24.48 7.44 -18.86
CA SER A 259 25.86 6.97 -19.10
C SER A 259 26.32 5.88 -18.12
N GLY A 260 25.39 5.20 -17.45
CA GLY A 260 25.66 4.13 -16.50
C GLY A 260 25.87 2.77 -17.20
N PRO A 261 26.53 1.82 -16.52
CA PRO A 261 26.80 0.48 -17.06
C PRO A 261 25.55 -0.37 -17.29
N ALA A 262 24.40 0.03 -16.72
CA ALA A 262 23.08 -0.51 -17.03
C ALA A 262 22.18 0.64 -17.47
N ASN A 263 22.01 0.79 -18.78
CA ASN A 263 21.13 1.80 -19.37
C ASN A 263 19.67 1.50 -18.98
N SER A 264 19.01 2.45 -18.31
CA SER A 264 17.59 2.37 -17.89
C SER A 264 16.68 1.93 -19.05
N LYS A 265 17.00 2.35 -20.27
CA LYS A 265 16.26 1.99 -21.49
C LYS A 265 16.37 0.51 -21.85
N GLU A 266 17.55 -0.07 -21.71
CA GLU A 266 17.75 -1.50 -21.95
C GLU A 266 17.02 -2.31 -20.90
N ALA A 267 17.07 -1.89 -19.63
CA ALA A 267 16.31 -2.52 -18.55
C ALA A 267 14.80 -2.53 -18.85
N CYS A 268 14.26 -1.45 -19.41
CA CYS A 268 12.86 -1.40 -19.85
C CYS A 268 12.54 -2.49 -20.91
N TYR A 269 13.37 -2.59 -21.95
CA TYR A 269 13.20 -3.60 -23.00
C TYR A 269 13.34 -5.03 -22.47
N LEU A 270 14.33 -5.28 -21.61
CA LEU A 270 14.59 -6.58 -21.01
C LEU A 270 13.41 -7.06 -20.16
N LEU A 271 12.91 -6.19 -19.27
CA LEU A 271 11.74 -6.50 -18.43
C LEU A 271 10.51 -6.82 -19.29
N TYR A 272 10.30 -6.04 -20.35
CA TYR A 272 9.19 -6.27 -21.27
C TYR A 272 9.35 -7.60 -22.03
N ALA A 273 10.53 -7.88 -22.58
CA ALA A 273 10.85 -9.11 -23.30
C ALA A 273 10.57 -10.36 -22.46
N ILE A 274 11.00 -10.36 -21.20
CA ILE A 274 10.77 -11.45 -20.25
C ILE A 274 9.28 -11.59 -19.95
N LYS A 275 8.59 -10.48 -19.70
CA LYS A 275 7.16 -10.49 -19.39
C LYS A 275 6.31 -11.01 -20.55
N THR A 276 6.61 -10.61 -21.78
CA THR A 276 5.84 -10.99 -22.98
C THR A 276 6.37 -12.24 -23.67
N GLN A 277 7.48 -12.81 -23.18
CA GLN A 277 8.18 -13.93 -23.80
C GLN A 277 8.55 -13.63 -25.27
N ASP A 278 8.91 -12.38 -25.56
CA ASP A 278 9.27 -11.92 -26.91
C ASP A 278 10.80 -11.79 -27.04
N PRO A 279 11.50 -12.79 -27.60
CA PRO A 279 12.95 -12.77 -27.71
C PRO A 279 13.46 -11.70 -28.69
N SER A 280 12.62 -11.16 -29.58
CA SER A 280 13.03 -10.11 -30.51
C SER A 280 13.42 -8.81 -29.80
N LEU A 281 12.86 -8.57 -28.61
CA LEU A 281 13.18 -7.43 -27.77
C LEU A 281 14.54 -7.57 -27.07
N CYS A 282 15.07 -8.79 -26.92
CA CYS A 282 16.43 -9.00 -26.39
C CYS A 282 17.52 -8.43 -27.32
N GLU A 283 17.22 -8.24 -28.61
CA GLU A 283 18.11 -7.59 -29.58
C GLU A 283 18.33 -6.10 -29.27
N LYS A 284 17.52 -5.50 -28.37
CA LYS A 284 17.66 -4.11 -27.94
C LYS A 284 18.71 -3.91 -26.84
N ALA A 285 19.22 -4.98 -26.24
CA ALA A 285 20.31 -4.89 -25.28
C ALA A 285 21.64 -4.60 -25.99
N THR A 286 22.44 -3.68 -25.46
CA THR A 286 23.68 -3.25 -26.11
C THR A 286 24.83 -4.23 -25.86
N THR A 287 24.83 -4.90 -24.71
CA THR A 287 25.88 -5.85 -24.34
C THR A 287 25.49 -7.30 -24.64
N PRO A 288 26.42 -8.13 -25.14
CA PRO A 288 26.17 -9.57 -25.35
C PRO A 288 25.69 -10.29 -24.09
N GLU A 289 26.18 -9.89 -22.91
CA GLU A 289 25.85 -10.47 -21.62
C GLU A 289 24.36 -10.26 -21.27
N LEU A 290 23.86 -9.03 -21.43
CA LEU A 290 22.45 -8.73 -21.16
C LEU A 290 21.52 -9.41 -22.17
N LYS A 291 21.92 -9.47 -23.44
CA LYS A 291 21.18 -10.20 -24.47
C LYS A 291 21.09 -11.69 -24.16
N ALA A 292 22.20 -12.31 -23.76
CA ALA A 292 22.24 -13.71 -23.37
C ALA A 292 21.35 -13.99 -22.14
N TYR A 293 21.43 -13.12 -21.14
CA TYR A 293 20.56 -13.19 -19.95
C TYR A 293 19.08 -13.12 -20.33
N CYS A 294 18.69 -12.16 -21.18
CA CYS A 294 17.32 -12.02 -21.66
C CYS A 294 16.81 -13.28 -22.36
N VAL A 295 17.58 -13.80 -23.32
CA VAL A 295 17.23 -15.03 -24.06
C VAL A 295 17.13 -16.24 -23.12
N GLN A 296 17.93 -16.29 -22.05
CA GLN A 296 17.87 -17.36 -21.06
C GLN A 296 16.59 -17.29 -20.22
N GLN A 297 16.12 -16.11 -19.83
CA GLN A 297 14.91 -15.93 -19.00
C GLN A 297 13.60 -16.19 -19.77
N ILE A 298 13.63 -16.22 -21.10
CA ILE A 298 12.46 -16.48 -21.97
C ILE A 298 12.32 -17.97 -22.33
N ARG A 299 13.26 -18.83 -21.91
CA ARG A 299 13.21 -20.28 -22.17
C ARG A 299 12.61 -21.05 -21.00
#